data_AF-A0A816BUY7-F1
#
_entry.id   AF-A0A816BUY7-F1
#
_cell.length_a   1.000
_cell.length_b   1.000
_cell.length_c   1.000
_cell.angle_alpha   90.00
_cell.angle_beta   90.00
_cell.angle_gamma   90.00
#
_symmetry.space_group_name_H-M   'P 1'
#
loop_
_entity.id
_entity.type
_entity.pdbx_description
1 polymer ?
#
loop_
_entity_poly.entity_id
_entity_poly.type
_entity_poly.pdbx_seq_one_letter_code
_entity_poly.pdbx_strand_id
1 'polypeptide(L)'
;MKKPAEWYTMTLKELHLFIPNGTAAFKSHRVIPLFGFSAYRMGSRPGRTNANIIGFVERIAKRTTFHNDCDFFKDNENAFPKMFTLENMSECYPYEINGVKYARKDLKVKFLNVSTLEQIRFFRSTENGYLFAFTLTFGESDDMNQLMHAMYTIQFSNKSYIL
;
A
#
# COMPACT_ATOMS: atom_id res chain seq x y z
N MET A 1 -1.16 20.27 -20.53
CA MET A 1 -1.10 20.98 -19.23
C MET A 1 -0.80 19.95 -18.15
N LYS A 2 0.23 20.13 -17.32
CA LYS A 2 0.53 19.23 -16.19
C LYS A 2 -0.44 19.53 -15.06
N LYS A 3 -1.16 18.51 -14.56
CA LYS A 3 -1.98 18.67 -13.35
C LYS A 3 -1.06 18.94 -12.13
N PRO A 4 -1.44 19.86 -11.23
CA PRO A 4 -0.67 20.15 -10.02
C PRO A 4 -0.68 18.96 -9.06
N ALA A 5 0.30 18.92 -8.16
CA ALA A 5 0.36 17.93 -7.08
C ALA A 5 -0.78 18.21 -6.10
N GLU A 6 -1.46 17.16 -5.65
CA GLU A 6 -2.64 17.27 -4.80
C GLU A 6 -2.39 16.53 -3.48
N TRP A 7 -2.75 17.17 -2.37
CA TRP A 7 -2.76 16.57 -1.05
C TRP A 7 -4.12 15.93 -0.81
N TYR A 8 -4.12 14.68 -0.35
CA TYR A 8 -5.35 13.95 0.00
C TYR A 8 -5.42 13.77 1.52
N THR A 9 -6.54 14.20 2.12
CA THR A 9 -6.84 14.11 3.55
C THR A 9 -8.00 13.14 3.80
N MET A 10 -7.90 12.33 4.87
CA MET A 10 -8.90 11.30 5.20
C MET A 10 -9.21 11.25 6.70
N THR A 11 -10.48 11.42 7.11
CA THR A 11 -10.85 11.51 8.53
C THR A 11 -11.32 10.17 9.14
N LEU A 12 -10.49 9.63 10.03
CA LEU A 12 -10.84 9.02 11.34
C LEU A 12 -9.62 9.03 12.31
N LYS A 13 -8.42 9.22 11.73
CA LYS A 13 -7.32 10.12 12.13
C LYS A 13 -6.82 10.69 10.79
N GLU A 14 -6.50 11.98 10.66
CA GLU A 14 -6.14 12.50 9.32
C GLU A 14 -4.84 11.84 8.83
N LEU A 15 -4.96 10.95 7.85
CA LEU A 15 -3.84 10.43 7.07
C LEU A 15 -3.65 11.38 5.89
N HIS A 16 -2.47 11.99 5.80
CA HIS A 16 -2.09 12.87 4.70
C HIS A 16 -1.05 12.17 3.84
N LEU A 17 -1.27 12.16 2.53
CA LEU A 17 -0.39 11.55 1.54
C LEU A 17 -0.10 12.56 0.44
N PHE A 18 1.19 12.78 0.14
CA PHE A 18 1.60 13.59 -0.99
C PHE A 18 1.66 12.73 -2.25
N ILE A 19 1.01 13.19 -3.31
CA ILE A 19 0.98 12.48 -4.59
C ILE A 19 1.80 13.25 -5.63
N PRO A 20 2.89 12.66 -6.17
CA PRO A 20 3.73 13.33 -7.16
C PRO A 20 2.97 13.71 -8.44
N ASN A 21 3.38 14.80 -9.09
CA ASN A 21 2.85 15.27 -10.37
C ASN A 21 2.79 14.14 -11.43
N GLY A 22 1.67 14.04 -12.16
CA GLY A 22 1.48 13.04 -13.23
C GLY A 22 0.87 11.71 -12.78
N THR A 23 0.46 11.61 -11.52
CA THR A 23 -0.12 10.42 -10.90
C THR A 23 -1.64 10.59 -10.78
N ALA A 24 -2.42 9.54 -11.04
CA ALA A 24 -3.88 9.59 -10.84
C ALA A 24 -4.25 8.97 -9.50
N ALA A 25 -5.07 9.67 -8.71
CA ALA A 25 -5.59 9.19 -7.44
C ALA A 25 -7.08 8.87 -7.53
N PHE A 26 -7.51 7.83 -6.82
CA PHE A 26 -8.88 7.36 -6.76
C PHE A 26 -9.27 7.10 -5.29
N LYS A 27 -10.42 7.63 -4.88
CA LYS A 27 -10.99 7.42 -3.55
C LYS A 27 -12.30 6.64 -3.67
N SER A 28 -12.40 5.50 -3.00
CA SER A 28 -13.65 4.73 -2.91
C SER A 28 -14.26 4.89 -1.52
N HIS A 29 -15.54 5.26 -1.44
CA HIS A 29 -16.25 5.55 -0.19
C HIS A 29 -17.10 4.38 0.33
N ARG A 30 -16.93 3.15 -0.20
CA ARG A 30 -17.76 2.01 0.23
C ARG A 30 -17.13 1.31 1.44
N VAL A 31 -17.60 1.68 2.64
CA VAL A 31 -17.46 0.98 3.95
C VAL A 31 -16.06 0.90 4.55
N ILE A 32 -15.01 0.79 3.74
CA ILE A 32 -13.60 0.88 4.13
C ILE A 32 -13.02 2.06 3.36
N PRO A 33 -12.31 3.02 4.00
CA PRO A 33 -11.59 4.03 3.28
C PRO A 33 -10.44 3.38 2.49
N LEU A 34 -10.75 3.04 1.24
CA LEU A 34 -9.81 2.58 0.24
C LEU A 34 -9.39 3.80 -0.59
N PHE A 35 -8.10 4.11 -0.56
CA PHE A 35 -7.51 5.05 -1.50
C PHE A 35 -6.42 4.34 -2.28
N GLY A 36 -6.43 4.52 -3.59
CA GLY A 36 -5.40 4.02 -4.46
C GLY A 36 -4.92 5.16 -5.32
N PHE A 37 -3.62 5.23 -5.57
CA PHE A 37 -3.14 6.05 -6.66
C PHE A 37 -2.19 5.24 -7.53
N SER A 38 -2.16 5.57 -8.81
CA SER A 38 -1.31 4.92 -9.79
C SER A 38 -0.28 5.92 -10.28
N ALA A 39 0.99 5.60 -10.07
CA ALA A 39 2.11 6.32 -10.65
C ALA A 39 2.40 5.71 -12.01
N TYR A 40 2.17 6.47 -13.07
CA TYR A 40 2.51 6.04 -14.42
C TYR A 40 3.39 7.10 -15.09
N ARG A 41 4.42 6.65 -15.81
CA ARG A 41 5.01 7.49 -16.86
C ARG A 41 3.96 7.62 -17.97
N MET A 42 3.74 8.82 -18.50
CA MET A 42 2.82 8.99 -19.64
C MET A 42 3.29 8.13 -20.82
N GLY A 43 2.44 7.15 -21.19
CA GLY A 43 2.74 6.09 -22.14
C GLY A 43 2.40 4.73 -21.53
N SER A 44 1.29 4.11 -21.96
CA SER A 44 0.93 2.75 -21.54
C SER A 44 2.08 1.79 -21.90
N ARG A 45 2.63 1.06 -20.92
CA ARG A 45 3.63 0.01 -21.18
C ARG A 45 2.88 -1.28 -21.53
N PRO A 46 2.88 -1.74 -22.79
CA PRO A 46 2.17 -2.96 -23.16
C PRO A 46 2.72 -4.15 -22.38
N GLY A 47 1.83 -5.00 -21.86
CA GLY A 47 2.20 -6.24 -21.16
C GLY A 47 2.73 -6.06 -19.73
N ARG A 48 2.60 -4.87 -19.12
CA ARG A 48 2.95 -4.60 -17.72
C ARG A 48 1.75 -4.10 -16.90
N THR A 49 1.81 -4.30 -15.59
CA THR A 49 0.90 -3.58 -14.69
C THR A 49 1.33 -2.12 -14.53
N ASN A 50 0.36 -1.23 -14.35
CA ASN A 50 0.68 0.15 -13.96
C ASN A 50 1.17 0.16 -12.51
N ALA A 51 2.31 0.81 -12.27
CA ALA A 51 2.81 0.96 -10.93
C ALA A 51 1.80 1.72 -10.06
N ASN A 52 1.53 1.19 -8.87
CA ASN A 52 0.48 1.73 -8.02
C ASN A 52 0.77 1.46 -6.55
N ILE A 53 0.11 2.27 -5.72
CA ILE A 53 -0.01 2.04 -4.28
C ILE A 53 -1.48 2.10 -3.92
N ILE A 54 -1.91 1.09 -3.17
CA ILE A 54 -3.25 0.99 -2.61
C ILE A 54 -3.10 0.98 -1.09
N GLY A 55 -3.72 1.95 -0.44
CA GLY A 55 -3.79 2.07 1.00
C GLY A 55 -5.22 1.86 1.50
N PHE A 56 -5.35 1.22 2.66
CA PHE A 56 -6.60 1.18 3.38
C PHE A 56 -6.39 1.23 4.88
N VAL A 57 -7.45 1.68 5.56
CA VAL A 57 -7.53 1.68 7.02
C VAL A 57 -8.79 0.95 7.42
N GLU A 58 -8.66 -0.03 8.29
CA GLU A 58 -9.77 -0.83 8.77
C GLU A 58 -9.77 -0.86 10.29
N ARG A 59 -10.95 -0.75 10.90
CA ARG A 59 -11.09 -0.98 12.35
C ARG A 59 -11.05 -2.49 12.58
N ILE A 60 -10.04 -2.95 13.29
CA ILE A 60 -9.95 -4.35 13.69
C ILE A 60 -10.59 -4.50 15.07
N ALA A 61 -11.58 -5.39 15.18
CA ALA A 61 -11.94 -5.91 16.50
C ALA A 61 -10.66 -6.53 17.08
N LYS A 62 -10.43 -6.42 18.40
CA LYS A 62 -9.37 -7.16 19.11
C LYS A 62 -9.58 -8.66 18.86
N ARG A 63 -9.13 -9.17 17.71
CA ARG A 63 -9.04 -10.59 17.44
C ARG A 63 -7.92 -11.09 18.32
N THR A 64 -8.26 -12.00 19.21
CA THR A 64 -7.37 -12.63 20.20
C THR A 64 -6.23 -13.45 19.60
N THR A 65 -6.04 -13.43 18.27
CA THR A 65 -5.14 -14.32 17.53
C THR A 65 -3.97 -13.62 16.83
N PHE A 66 -3.85 -12.27 16.90
CA PHE A 66 -2.67 -11.57 16.36
C PHE A 66 -1.76 -11.12 17.50
N HIS A 67 -0.57 -11.70 17.57
CA HIS A 67 0.45 -11.38 18.57
C HIS A 67 1.42 -10.29 18.07
N ASN A 68 1.54 -10.13 16.75
CA ASN A 68 2.33 -9.07 16.11
C ASN A 68 1.80 -8.72 14.70
N ASP A 69 2.32 -7.65 14.10
CA ASP A 69 1.92 -7.18 12.77
C ASP A 69 2.24 -8.20 11.65
N CYS A 70 3.21 -9.10 11.84
CA CYS A 70 3.52 -10.16 10.88
C CYS A 70 2.49 -11.30 10.88
N ASP A 71 1.75 -11.51 11.98
CA ASP A 71 0.71 -12.54 12.03
C ASP A 71 -0.41 -12.26 11.01
N PHE A 72 -0.62 -11.00 10.63
CA PHE A 72 -1.54 -10.62 9.56
C PHE A 72 -1.15 -11.17 8.19
N PHE A 73 0.12 -11.52 7.98
CA PHE A 73 0.55 -12.11 6.72
C PHE A 73 0.22 -13.59 6.62
N LYS A 74 0.14 -14.33 7.73
CA LYS A 74 -0.13 -15.78 7.74
C LYS A 74 -1.44 -16.12 7.03
N ASP A 75 -2.49 -15.32 7.24
CA ASP A 75 -3.77 -15.51 6.58
C ASP A 75 -3.69 -15.25 5.06
N ASN A 76 -2.85 -14.29 4.63
CA ASN A 76 -2.68 -14.01 3.20
C ASN A 76 -1.68 -14.95 2.52
N GLU A 77 -0.73 -15.54 3.23
CA GLU A 77 0.25 -16.47 2.66
C GLU A 77 -0.43 -17.67 2.00
N ASN A 78 -1.56 -18.12 2.54
CA ASN A 78 -2.40 -19.16 1.94
C ASN A 78 -3.28 -18.65 0.79
N ALA A 79 -3.52 -17.33 0.72
CA ALA A 79 -4.35 -16.69 -0.31
C ALA A 79 -3.52 -16.25 -1.52
N PHE A 80 -2.27 -15.80 -1.32
CA PHE A 80 -1.41 -15.28 -2.39
C PHE A 80 -1.23 -16.26 -3.56
N PRO A 81 -0.96 -17.57 -3.35
CA PRO A 81 -0.83 -18.52 -4.47
C PRO A 81 -2.14 -18.75 -5.23
N LYS A 82 -3.30 -18.46 -4.61
CA LYS A 82 -4.62 -18.56 -5.24
C LYS A 82 -4.96 -17.32 -6.06
N MET A 83 -4.32 -16.19 -5.76
CA MET A 83 -4.54 -14.91 -6.43
C MET A 83 -3.53 -14.65 -7.56
N PHE A 84 -2.30 -15.14 -7.40
CA PHE A 84 -1.18 -14.86 -8.28
C PHE A 84 -0.36 -16.11 -8.55
N THR A 85 0.31 -16.16 -9.71
CA THR A 85 1.44 -17.06 -9.88
C THR A 85 2.63 -16.48 -9.11
N LEU A 86 2.96 -17.08 -7.97
CA LEU A 86 4.06 -16.66 -7.11
C LEU A 86 5.38 -17.25 -7.60
N GLU A 87 6.35 -16.38 -7.84
CA GLU A 87 7.74 -16.79 -8.14
C GLU A 87 8.60 -16.77 -6.88
N ASN A 88 8.36 -15.79 -5.99
CA ASN A 88 9.10 -15.68 -4.73
C ASN A 88 8.25 -14.92 -3.70
N MET A 89 8.48 -15.21 -2.42
CA MET A 89 7.87 -14.55 -1.29
C MET A 89 8.90 -14.44 -0.15
N SER A 90 9.17 -13.23 0.31
CA SER A 90 10.07 -13.00 1.44
C SER A 90 9.45 -13.47 2.75
N GLU A 91 10.30 -13.70 3.75
CA GLU A 91 9.85 -13.69 5.14
C GLU A 91 9.31 -12.30 5.52
N CYS A 92 8.51 -12.26 6.59
CA CYS A 92 8.06 -11.00 7.15
C CYS A 92 9.16 -10.39 8.02
N TYR A 93 9.39 -9.08 7.88
CA TYR A 93 10.39 -8.38 8.69
C TYR A 93 9.90 -6.98 9.10
N PRO A 94 10.37 -6.46 10.26
CA PRO A 94 10.02 -5.13 10.70
C PRO A 94 10.62 -4.07 9.79
N TYR A 95 9.87 -2.99 9.57
CA TYR A 95 10.26 -1.87 8.74
C TYR A 95 9.69 -0.57 9.33
N GLU A 96 10.45 0.51 9.29
CA GLU A 96 10.02 1.80 9.88
C GLU A 96 9.94 2.88 8.81
N ILE A 97 8.85 3.63 8.81
CA ILE A 97 8.62 4.80 7.94
C ILE A 97 8.11 5.93 8.83
N ASN A 98 8.87 7.03 8.91
CA ASN A 98 8.50 8.22 9.68
C ASN A 98 8.15 7.92 11.16
N GLY A 99 8.90 7.02 11.81
CA GLY A 99 8.65 6.62 13.20
C GLY A 99 7.48 5.64 13.39
N VAL A 100 6.75 5.29 12.32
CA VAL A 100 5.71 4.26 12.35
C VAL A 100 6.31 2.92 11.96
N LYS A 101 6.14 1.93 12.85
CA LYS A 101 6.58 0.56 12.61
C LYS A 101 5.55 -0.19 11.79
N TYR A 102 6.03 -0.89 10.78
CA TYR A 102 5.27 -1.77 9.91
C TYR A 102 5.91 -3.15 9.91
N ALA A 103 5.09 -4.18 9.77
CA ALA A 103 5.50 -5.43 9.18
C ALA A 103 5.57 -5.26 7.65
N ARG A 104 6.69 -5.66 7.05
CA ARG A 104 6.89 -5.67 5.59
C ARG A 104 7.02 -7.09 5.07
N LYS A 105 6.45 -7.33 3.89
CA LYS A 105 6.61 -8.56 3.13
C LYS A 105 6.66 -8.24 1.64
N ASP A 106 7.62 -8.83 0.94
CA ASP A 106 7.84 -8.62 -0.50
C ASP A 106 7.50 -9.91 -1.26
N LEU A 107 6.77 -9.76 -2.36
CA LEU A 107 6.40 -10.83 -3.27
C LEU A 107 6.91 -10.52 -4.68
N LYS A 108 7.27 -11.58 -5.41
CA LYS A 108 7.54 -11.54 -6.84
C LYS A 108 6.49 -12.38 -7.54
N VAL A 109 5.68 -11.77 -8.40
CA VAL A 109 4.47 -12.37 -8.96
C VAL A 109 4.37 -12.19 -10.46
N LYS A 110 3.77 -13.16 -11.13
CA LYS A 110 3.28 -13.02 -12.49
C LYS A 110 1.75 -12.94 -12.46
N PHE A 111 1.22 -11.84 -12.98
CA PHE A 111 -0.23 -11.70 -13.13
C PHE A 111 -0.71 -12.41 -14.39
N LEU A 112 -1.94 -12.92 -14.35
CA LEU A 112 -2.62 -13.44 -15.53
C LEU A 112 -2.68 -12.33 -16.58
N ASN A 113 -2.22 -12.60 -17.81
CA ASN A 113 -2.14 -11.67 -18.94
C ASN A 113 -1.08 -10.56 -18.83
N VAL A 114 -0.14 -10.66 -17.88
CA VAL A 114 1.04 -9.81 -17.80
C VAL A 114 2.26 -10.67 -18.14
N SER A 115 2.98 -10.28 -19.19
CA SER A 115 4.14 -11.05 -19.66
C SER A 115 5.37 -10.86 -18.77
N THR A 116 5.39 -9.76 -18.01
CA THR A 116 6.50 -9.40 -17.13
C THR A 116 6.28 -9.87 -15.69
N LEU A 117 7.40 -10.05 -15.02
CA LEU A 117 7.44 -10.32 -13.60
C LEU A 117 7.29 -9.01 -12.83
N GLU A 118 6.32 -8.96 -11.93
CA GLU A 118 6.01 -7.80 -11.11
C GLU A 118 6.45 -8.06 -9.66
N GLN A 119 6.60 -6.99 -8.90
CA GLN A 119 6.87 -7.03 -7.48
C GLN A 119 5.70 -6.41 -6.72
N ILE A 120 5.31 -7.05 -5.62
CA ILE A 120 4.35 -6.51 -4.68
C ILE A 120 5.05 -6.34 -3.33
N ARG A 121 4.94 -5.15 -2.74
CA ARG A 121 5.43 -4.87 -1.41
C ARG A 121 4.28 -4.48 -0.50
N PHE A 122 4.10 -5.25 0.55
CA PHE A 122 3.10 -5.00 1.57
C PHE A 122 3.72 -4.34 2.80
N PHE A 123 2.99 -3.39 3.36
CA PHE A 123 3.24 -2.78 4.66
C PHE A 123 1.98 -2.90 5.49
N ARG A 124 2.09 -3.37 6.73
CA ARG A 124 0.99 -3.47 7.68
C ARG A 124 1.41 -2.95 9.04
N SER A 125 0.58 -2.15 9.67
CA SER A 125 0.80 -1.66 11.03
C SER A 125 -0.52 -1.69 11.78
N THR A 126 -0.49 -2.16 13.01
CA THR A 126 -1.65 -2.07 13.90
C THR A 126 -1.42 -1.07 15.01
N GLU A 127 -2.36 -0.14 15.14
CA GLU A 127 -2.28 0.88 16.17
C GLU A 127 -3.69 1.22 16.66
N ASN A 128 -3.88 1.24 17.98
CA ASN A 128 -5.11 1.71 18.61
C ASN A 128 -6.41 1.03 18.10
N GLY A 129 -6.33 -0.25 17.73
CA GLY A 129 -7.49 -1.02 17.21
C GLY A 129 -7.78 -0.77 15.72
N TYR A 130 -6.84 -0.17 14.99
CA TYR A 130 -6.90 -0.02 13.53
C TYR A 130 -5.76 -0.78 12.87
N LEU A 131 -6.04 -1.33 11.69
CA LEU A 131 -5.05 -1.83 10.75
C LEU A 131 -4.84 -0.77 9.67
N PHE A 132 -3.59 -0.36 9.51
CA PHE A 132 -3.11 0.42 8.39
C PHE A 132 -2.38 -0.50 7.44
N ALA A 133 -2.82 -0.56 6.19
CA ALA A 133 -2.23 -1.45 5.19
C ALA A 133 -1.96 -0.71 3.89
N PHE A 134 -0.75 -0.88 3.37
CA PHE A 134 -0.32 -0.33 2.08
C PHE A 134 0.25 -1.44 1.22
N THR A 135 -0.13 -1.45 -0.05
CA THR A 135 0.34 -2.40 -1.05
C THR A 135 0.89 -1.63 -2.22
N LEU A 136 2.17 -1.80 -2.52
CA LEU A 136 2.83 -1.22 -3.69
C LEU A 136 2.97 -2.34 -4.74
N THR A 137 2.58 -2.08 -5.98
CA THR A 137 2.81 -2.98 -7.11
C THR A 137 3.62 -2.25 -8.18
N PHE A 138 4.71 -2.86 -8.64
CA PHE A 138 5.63 -2.24 -9.61
C PHE A 138 6.46 -3.29 -10.35
N GLY A 139 6.89 -2.97 -11.57
CA GLY A 139 7.73 -3.86 -12.39
C GLY A 139 9.18 -3.41 -12.54
N GLU A 140 9.52 -2.18 -12.15
CA GLU A 140 10.85 -1.57 -12.30
C GLU A 140 11.28 -0.83 -11.02
N SER A 141 12.60 -0.69 -10.82
CA SER A 141 13.17 -0.03 -9.63
C SER A 141 12.87 1.47 -9.55
N ASP A 142 12.77 2.16 -10.69
CA ASP A 142 12.40 3.58 -10.71
C ASP A 142 10.98 3.80 -10.17
N ASP A 143 10.05 2.95 -10.61
CA ASP A 143 8.65 2.99 -10.17
C ASP A 143 8.58 2.68 -8.65
N MET A 144 9.39 1.72 -8.18
CA MET A 144 9.54 1.41 -6.75
C MET A 144 10.00 2.63 -5.94
N ASN A 145 11.04 3.33 -6.41
CA ASN A 145 11.57 4.50 -5.72
C ASN A 145 10.52 5.62 -5.62
N GLN A 146 9.75 5.84 -6.69
CA GLN A 146 8.69 6.84 -6.69
C GLN A 146 7.54 6.49 -5.72
N LEU A 147 7.12 5.22 -5.70
CA LEU A 147 6.09 4.75 -4.77
C LEU A 147 6.57 4.80 -3.32
N MET A 148 7.83 4.44 -3.06
CA MET A 148 8.43 4.54 -1.73
C MET A 148 8.56 6.00 -1.28
N HIS A 149 8.93 6.91 -2.17
CA HIS A 149 8.96 8.34 -1.84
C HIS A 149 7.58 8.82 -1.37
N ALA A 150 6.51 8.41 -2.05
CA ALA A 150 5.16 8.72 -1.60
C ALA A 150 4.82 8.05 -0.24
N MET A 151 5.25 6.80 0.00
CA MET A 151 5.14 6.18 1.33
C MET A 151 5.82 7.03 2.42
N TYR A 152 7.01 7.58 2.16
CA TYR A 152 7.70 8.47 3.09
C TYR A 152 7.04 9.84 3.28
N THR A 153 6.05 10.19 2.46
CA THR A 153 5.25 11.40 2.69
C THR A 153 4.02 11.16 3.55
N ILE A 154 3.73 9.89 3.90
CA ILE A 154 2.61 9.55 4.76
C ILE A 154 2.84 10.15 6.14
N GLN A 155 1.92 11.01 6.55
CA GLN A 155 1.88 11.58 7.88
C GLN A 155 0.59 11.16 8.58
N PHE A 156 0.76 10.61 9.78
CA PHE A 156 -0.34 10.40 10.72
C PHE A 156 -0.49 11.66 11.55
N SER A 157 -1.62 12.36 11.42
CA SER A 157 -1.88 13.49 12.31
C SER A 157 -2.27 12.97 13.71
N ASN A 158 -1.63 13.52 14.74
CA ASN A 158 -2.01 13.33 16.14
C ASN A 158 -3.18 14.25 16.57
N LYS A 159 -3.90 14.87 15.63
CA LYS A 159 -5.00 15.77 15.99
C LYS A 159 -6.19 14.94 16.46
N SER A 160 -6.32 14.84 17.79
CA SER A 160 -7.57 14.51 18.47
C SER A 160 -8.55 15.64 18.18
N TYR A 161 -9.43 15.47 17.19
CA TYR A 161 -10.64 16.28 17.15
C TYR A 161 -11.58 15.71 18.21
N ILE A 162 -11.68 16.40 19.34
CA ILE A 162 -12.85 16.31 20.21
C ILE A 162 -14.01 16.84 19.35
N LEU A 163 -14.97 15.97 19.04
CA LEU A 163 -16.24 16.35 18.42
C LEU A 163 -17.06 17.20 19.41
#